data_AF-A0A2M7N8D4-F1
#
_entry.id   AF-A0A2M7N8D4-F1
#
_cell.length_a   1.000
_cell.length_b   1.000
_cell.length_c   1.000
_cell.angle_alpha   90.00
_cell.angle_beta   90.00
_cell.angle_gamma   90.00
#
_symmetry.space_group_name_H-M   'P 1'
#
loop_
_entity.id
_entity.type
_entity.pdbx_description
1 polymer ?
#
loop_
_entity_poly.entity_id
_entity_poly.type
_entity_poly.pdbx_seq_one_letter_code
_entity_poly.pdbx_strand_id
1 'polypeptide(L)' 'LRNGKRGGAAADSNLDVGQPVQVLTWHENGAARVAYRGAEWDAEPESADMPHEGVFYIKAIQGASLILTPHKPKHH' A
#
# COMPACT_ATOMS: atom_id res chain seq x y z
N LEU A 1 -2.78 0.71 -24.41
CA LEU A 1 -4.07 0.53 -23.70
C LEU A 1 -3.75 0.07 -22.28
N ARG A 2 -3.73 0.98 -21.29
CA ARG A 2 -3.63 0.59 -19.87
C ARG A 2 -4.96 0.91 -19.20
N ASN A 3 -5.89 -0.04 -19.33
CA ASN A 3 -7.17 -0.02 -18.64
C ASN A 3 -6.93 -0.46 -17.19
N GLY A 4 -6.89 0.50 -16.27
CA GLY A 4 -7.05 0.27 -14.84
C GLY A 4 -8.37 0.90 -14.39
N LYS A 5 -9.37 0.06 -14.17
CA LYS A 5 -10.77 0.40 -13.92
C LYS A 5 -10.95 1.13 -12.59
N ARG A 6 -11.79 2.16 -12.63
CA ARG A 6 -12.38 2.95 -11.52
C ARG A 6 -12.67 2.10 -10.27
N GLY A 7 -12.24 2.59 -9.10
CA GLY A 7 -12.65 2.11 -7.79
C GLY A 7 -12.72 3.27 -6.80
N GLY A 8 -13.89 3.90 -6.71
CA GLY A 8 -14.17 4.87 -5.65
C GLY A 8 -14.30 4.15 -4.32
N ALA A 9 -13.33 4.31 -3.43
CA ALA A 9 -13.43 3.88 -2.04
C ALA A 9 -12.44 4.58 -1.08
N ALA A 10 -11.76 5.66 -1.48
CA ALA A 10 -10.83 6.39 -0.59
C ALA A 10 -11.56 7.36 0.35
N ALA A 11 -12.72 6.98 0.90
CA ALA A 11 -13.50 7.84 1.79
C ALA A 11 -12.95 7.86 3.23
N ASP A 12 -12.10 6.89 3.59
CA ASP A 12 -11.64 6.66 4.97
C ASP A 12 -10.11 6.68 5.08
N SER A 13 -9.42 7.44 4.22
CA SER A 13 -7.96 7.42 4.08
C SER A 13 -7.16 7.63 5.37
N ASN A 14 -7.73 8.34 6.34
CA ASN A 14 -7.08 8.62 7.63
C ASN A 14 -7.23 7.48 8.64
N LEU A 15 -8.27 6.65 8.53
CA LEU A 15 -8.53 5.55 9.48
C LEU A 15 -7.72 4.29 9.15
N ASP A 16 -7.27 4.17 7.90
CA ASP A 16 -6.57 3.00 7.40
C ASP A 16 -5.05 3.07 7.57
N VAL A 17 -4.52 4.23 7.94
CA VAL A 17 -3.10 4.40 8.25
C VAL A 17 -2.71 3.56 9.48
N GLY A 18 -1.66 2.77 9.34
CA GLY A 18 -1.18 1.81 10.34
C GLY A 18 -1.77 0.42 10.22
N GLN A 19 -2.74 0.20 9.31
CA GLN A 19 -3.28 -1.14 9.06
C GLN A 19 -2.30 -2.00 8.26
N PRO A 20 -2.17 -3.30 8.58
CA PRO A 20 -1.38 -4.20 7.78
C PRO A 20 -2.06 -4.46 6.43
N VAL A 21 -1.26 -4.58 5.37
CA VAL A 21 -1.71 -4.95 4.03
C VAL A 21 -0.91 -6.13 3.51
N GLN A 22 -1.54 -6.90 2.63
CA GLN A 22 -0.90 -8.04 2.00
C GLN A 22 -0.34 -7.61 0.64
N VAL A 23 0.99 -7.64 0.50
CA VAL A 23 1.63 -7.48 -0.80
C VAL A 23 1.40 -8.73 -1.63
N LEU A 24 0.83 -8.53 -2.81
CA LEU A 24 0.57 -9.56 -3.82
C LEU A 24 1.79 -9.73 -4.74
N THR A 25 2.42 -8.62 -5.14
CA THR A 25 3.55 -8.62 -6.08
C THR A 25 4.38 -7.36 -5.93
N TRP A 26 5.70 -7.49 -6.03
CA TRP A 26 6.60 -6.36 -6.23
C TRP A 26 6.91 -6.21 -7.72
N HIS A 27 6.81 -4.99 -8.22
CA HIS A 27 7.13 -4.64 -9.59
C HIS A 27 8.59 -4.18 -9.71
N GLU A 28 9.19 -4.37 -10.88
CA GLU A 28 10.59 -3.97 -11.16
C GLU A 28 10.82 -2.44 -11.10
N ASN A 29 9.76 -1.64 -11.19
CA ASN A 29 9.82 -0.19 -11.01
C ASN A 29 9.88 0.24 -9.53
N GLY A 30 9.87 -0.71 -8.59
CA GLY A 30 9.85 -0.46 -7.15
C GLY A 30 8.46 -0.30 -6.54
N ALA A 31 7.38 -0.31 -7.34
CA ALA A 31 6.02 -0.33 -6.81
C ALA A 31 5.62 -1.73 -6.33
N ALA A 32 4.64 -1.83 -5.45
CA ALA A 32 4.03 -3.07 -5.01
C ALA A 32 2.54 -3.08 -5.34
N ARG A 33 2.01 -4.23 -5.72
CA ARG A 33 0.58 -4.49 -5.78
C ARG A 33 0.15 -5.07 -4.45
N VAL A 34 -0.86 -4.50 -3.80
CA VAL A 34 -1.39 -5.00 -2.52
C VAL A 34 -2.87 -5.33 -2.60
N ALA A 35 -3.32 -6.29 -1.80
CA ALA A 35 -4.74 -6.52 -1.57
C ALA A 35 -5.21 -5.68 -0.37
N TYR A 36 -6.14 -4.77 -0.61
CA TYR A 36 -6.70 -3.88 0.39
C TYR A 36 -8.23 -3.75 0.20
N ARG A 37 -8.99 -3.98 1.28
CA ARG A 37 -10.49 -3.95 1.28
C ARG A 37 -11.15 -4.83 0.21
N GLY A 38 -10.52 -5.95 -0.15
CA GLY A 38 -11.04 -6.87 -1.17
C GLY A 38 -10.83 -6.41 -2.62
N ALA A 39 -10.02 -5.37 -2.83
CA ALA A 39 -9.57 -4.92 -4.14
C ALA A 39 -8.04 -4.88 -4.20
N GLU A 40 -7.49 -4.88 -5.41
CA GLU A 40 -6.06 -4.70 -5.63
C GLU A 40 -5.73 -3.23 -5.80
N TRP A 41 -4.78 -2.74 -5.00
CA TRP A 41 -4.32 -1.37 -4.99
C TRP A 41 -2.85 -1.29 -5.38
N ASP A 42 -2.51 -0.20 -6.05
CA ASP A 42 -1.12 0.16 -6.28
C ASP A 42 -0.55 0.72 -4.99
N ALA A 43 0.66 0.30 -4.66
CA ALA A 43 1.35 0.71 -3.46
C ALA A 43 2.80 1.05 -3.79
N GLU A 44 3.35 2.00 -3.06
CA GLU A 44 4.72 2.45 -3.20
C GLU A 44 5.44 2.32 -1.86
N PRO A 45 6.64 1.74 -1.84
CA PRO A 45 7.42 1.68 -0.62
C PRO A 45 7.81 3.10 -0.21
N GLU A 46 7.85 3.39 1.09
CA GLU A 46 8.30 4.69 1.57
C GLU A 46 9.77 5.00 1.23
N SER A 47 10.55 3.98 0.86
CA SER A 47 11.96 4.05 0.53
C SER A 47 12.34 2.90 -0.40
N ALA A 48 13.23 3.14 -1.36
CA ALA A 48 13.68 2.11 -2.30
C ALA A 48 14.51 0.98 -1.64
N ASP A 49 15.04 1.22 -0.45
CA ASP A 49 15.78 0.25 0.38
C ASP A 49 14.86 -0.58 1.29
N MET A 50 13.54 -0.41 1.15
CA MET A 50 12.58 -1.11 1.97
C MET A 50 12.68 -2.63 1.76
N PRO A 51 12.75 -3.44 2.83
CA PRO A 51 12.73 -4.89 2.70
C PRO A 51 11.43 -5.31 2.00
N HIS A 52 11.53 -6.12 0.95
CA HIS A 52 10.39 -6.67 0.22
C HIS A 52 9.78 -7.91 0.93
N GLU A 53 10.36 -8.30 2.05
CA GLU A 53 9.94 -9.42 2.89
C GLU A 53 9.33 -8.93 4.22
N GLY A 54 8.24 -9.56 4.64
CA GLY A 54 7.58 -9.28 5.92
C GLY A 54 6.18 -8.67 5.78
N VAL A 55 5.70 -8.10 6.88
CA VAL A 55 4.38 -7.46 6.97
C VAL A 55 4.53 -5.98 6.69
N PHE A 56 3.72 -5.48 5.76
CA PHE A 56 3.68 -4.07 5.39
C PHE A 56 2.46 -3.40 6.00
N TYR A 57 2.64 -2.14 6.39
CA TYR A 57 1.58 -1.31 6.94
C TYR A 57 1.34 -0.10 6.05
N ILE A 58 0.11 0.39 6.00
CA ILE A 58 -0.22 1.62 5.29
C ILE A 58 0.38 2.79 6.07
N LYS A 59 1.39 3.44 5.50
CA LYS A 59 1.97 4.69 6.03
C LYS A 59 1.08 5.89 5.69
N ALA A 60 0.57 5.94 4.47
CA ALA A 60 -0.28 7.01 3.96
C ALA A 60 -1.05 6.54 2.72
N ILE A 61 -2.10 7.27 2.33
CA ILE A 61 -2.84 7.01 1.09
C ILE A 61 -2.76 8.27 0.23
N GLN A 62 -2.21 8.13 -0.98
CA GLN A 62 -2.04 9.19 -1.96
C GLN A 62 -3.00 8.98 -3.14
N GLY A 63 -4.22 9.50 -3.00
CA GLY A 63 -5.27 9.37 -4.03
C GLY A 63 -5.69 7.92 -4.24
N ALA A 64 -5.11 7.26 -5.25
CA ALA A 64 -5.37 5.87 -5.59
C ALA A 64 -4.17 4.93 -5.28
N SER A 65 -3.10 5.45 -4.69
CA SER A 65 -1.90 4.68 -4.33
C SER A 65 -1.70 4.65 -2.81
N LEU A 66 -1.19 3.54 -2.29
CA LEU A 66 -0.88 3.36 -0.87
C LEU A 66 0.62 3.52 -0.64
N ILE A 67 1.04 4.27 0.36
CA ILE A 67 2.44 4.30 0.78
C ILE A 67 2.63 3.24 1.85
N LEU A 68 3.59 2.33 1.66
CA LEU A 68 3.87 1.23 2.59
C LEU A 68 5.04 1.56 3.52
N THR A 69 4.97 1.05 4.74
CA THR A 69 6.07 1.03 5.71
C THR A 69 6.30 -0.40 6.23
N PRO A 70 7.55 -0.85 6.43
CA PRO A 70 7.82 -2.13 7.09
C PRO A 70 7.86 -1.94 8.62
N HIS A 71 7.87 -0.68 9.08
CA HIS A 71 7.86 -0.35 10.50
C HIS A 71 6.43 -0.44 11.01
N LYS A 72 6.15 -1.45 11.83
CA LYS A 72 4.93 -1.43 12.63
C LYS A 72 4.95 -0.16 13.49
N PRO A 73 3.95 0.74 13.39
CA PRO A 73 3.90 1.90 14.25
C PRO A 73 3.89 1.41 15.71
N LYS A 74 4.98 1.68 16.43
CA LYS A 74 5.11 1.35 17.84
C LYS A 74 4.29 2.39 18.59
N HIS A 75 3.07 2.04 19.00
CA HIS A 75 2.34 2.84 19.97
C HIS A 75 3.14 2.75 21.28
N HIS A 76 3.70 3.87 21.72
CA HIS A 76 4.43 4.01 22.98
C HIS A 76 3.60 4.85 23.94
#